data_AF-A0A6P2UQW2-F1
#
_entry.id   AF-A0A6P2UQW2-F1
#
_cell.length_a   1.000
_cell.length_b   1.000
_cell.length_c   1.000
_cell.angle_alpha   90.00
_cell.angle_beta   90.00
_cell.angle_gamma   90.00
#
_symmetry.space_group_name_H-M   'P 1'
#
loop_
_entity.id
_entity.type
_entity.pdbx_description
1 polymer ?
#
loop_
_entity_poly.entity_id
_entity_poly.type
_entity_poly.pdbx_seq_one_letter_code
_entity_poly.pdbx_strand_id
1 'polypeptide(L)'
;MSAIPERLQRKSLRASSRAVYGCLSFGVGGPLVAALVWPAVMLVVWSILDGPSWEVVKGCGQMAVLVFVASFVFGYFLPAMATGGIMGAIGTRLRPRWFVLLGMVVGTATMIGYVLFQTWLIDADKVGDINAIATVDAIVTSAVLSRWLHRRLERRR
;
A
#
# COMPACT_ATOMS: atom_id res chain seq x y z
N MET A 1 -14.65 -5.54 -42.14
CA MET A 1 -13.77 -6.23 -41.17
C MET A 1 -12.82 -5.21 -40.52
N SER A 2 -13.16 -4.60 -39.38
CA SER A 2 -12.21 -3.79 -38.58
C SER A 2 -12.58 -3.63 -37.08
N ALA A 3 -13.65 -4.29 -36.60
CA ALA A 3 -14.15 -4.07 -35.23
C ALA A 3 -13.30 -4.70 -34.11
N ILE A 4 -12.40 -5.64 -34.46
CA ILE A 4 -11.54 -6.37 -33.50
C ILE A 4 -10.39 -5.49 -32.97
N PRO A 5 -9.58 -4.81 -33.82
CA PRO A 5 -8.49 -3.96 -33.34
C PRO A 5 -8.98 -2.81 -32.46
N GLU A 6 -10.08 -2.15 -32.81
CA GLU A 6 -10.64 -1.06 -32.01
C GLU A 6 -11.12 -1.54 -30.62
N ARG A 7 -11.71 -2.74 -30.53
CA ARG A 7 -12.16 -3.31 -29.24
C ARG A 7 -10.98 -3.64 -28.33
N LEU A 8 -9.89 -4.16 -28.90
CA LEU A 8 -8.67 -4.47 -28.16
C LEU A 8 -7.97 -3.19 -27.69
N GLN A 9 -7.86 -2.19 -28.56
CA GLN A 9 -7.29 -0.88 -28.23
C GLN A 9 -8.09 -0.19 -27.11
N ARG A 10 -9.43 -0.22 -27.19
CA ARG A 10 -10.30 0.36 -26.15
C ARG A 10 -10.23 -0.41 -24.82
N LYS A 11 -10.02 -1.73 -24.84
CA LYS A 11 -9.77 -2.54 -23.62
C LYS A 11 -8.41 -2.24 -23.00
N SER A 12 -7.36 -2.11 -23.82
CA SER A 12 -6.00 -1.76 -23.38
C SER A 12 -5.95 -0.36 -22.73
N LEU A 13 -6.55 0.65 -23.38
CA LEU A 13 -6.66 2.00 -22.83
C LEU A 13 -7.39 2.05 -21.48
N ARG A 14 -8.48 1.29 -21.33
CA ARG A 14 -9.20 1.19 -20.06
C ARG A 14 -8.39 0.47 -18.97
N ALA A 15 -7.62 -0.55 -19.32
CA ALA A 15 -6.73 -1.23 -18.38
C ALA A 15 -5.59 -0.32 -17.93
N SER A 16 -4.98 0.42 -18.87
CA SER A 16 -3.93 1.41 -18.60
C SER A 16 -4.42 2.54 -17.69
N SER A 17 -5.58 3.12 -17.98
CA SER A 17 -6.18 4.17 -17.14
C SER A 17 -6.47 3.69 -15.71
N ARG A 18 -6.95 2.45 -15.54
CA ARG A 18 -7.18 1.86 -14.21
C ARG A 18 -5.89 1.51 -13.48
N ALA A 19 -4.85 1.08 -14.20
CA ALA A 19 -3.53 0.83 -13.64
C ALA A 19 -2.91 2.13 -13.11
N VAL A 20 -2.92 3.21 -13.91
CA VAL A 20 -2.43 4.53 -13.48
C VAL A 20 -3.21 5.04 -12.27
N TYR A 21 -4.54 4.90 -12.28
CA TYR A 21 -5.37 5.26 -11.13
C TYR A 21 -5.01 4.45 -9.87
N GLY A 22 -4.77 3.14 -10.03
CA GLY A 22 -4.32 2.27 -8.96
C GLY A 22 -2.94 2.67 -8.42
N CYS A 23 -1.97 2.93 -9.30
CA CYS A 23 -0.64 3.43 -8.94
C CYS A 23 -0.72 4.71 -8.11
N LEU A 24 -1.43 5.73 -8.61
CA LEU A 24 -1.56 7.02 -7.90
C LEU A 24 -2.27 6.85 -6.56
N SER A 25 -3.35 6.06 -6.53
CA SER A 25 -4.12 5.85 -5.30
C SER A 25 -3.31 5.15 -4.22
N PHE A 26 -2.52 4.13 -4.59
CA PHE A 26 -1.69 3.40 -3.63
C PHE A 26 -0.37 4.11 -3.32
N GLY A 27 0.19 4.87 -4.27
CA GLY A 27 1.42 5.65 -4.03
C GLY A 27 1.22 6.73 -2.98
N VAL A 28 0.02 7.33 -2.89
CA VAL A 28 -0.32 8.29 -1.83
C VAL A 28 -1.02 7.60 -0.66
N GLY A 29 -1.98 6.72 -0.95
CA GLY A 29 -2.78 6.03 0.06
C GLY A 29 -1.99 5.02 0.89
N GLY A 30 -0.94 4.42 0.31
CA GLY A 30 -0.07 3.47 1.01
C GLY A 30 0.64 4.10 2.19
N PRO A 31 1.49 5.12 1.95
CA PRO A 31 2.12 5.92 3.01
C PRO A 31 1.11 6.50 4.00
N LEU A 32 -0.07 6.93 3.53
CA LEU A 32 -1.11 7.48 4.40
C LEU A 32 -1.69 6.44 5.36
N VAL A 33 -2.00 5.22 4.88
CA VAL A 33 -2.51 4.15 5.73
C VAL A 33 -1.42 3.70 6.71
N ALA A 34 -0.18 3.55 6.25
CA ALA A 34 0.96 3.21 7.10
C ALA A 34 1.17 4.22 8.24
N ALA A 35 1.12 5.51 7.90
CA ALA A 35 1.25 6.62 8.84
C ALA A 35 0.10 6.71 9.86
N LEU A 36 -1.03 6.05 9.62
CA LEU A 36 -2.15 6.02 10.55
C LEU A 36 -2.19 4.72 11.36
N VAL A 37 -1.99 3.58 10.71
CA VAL A 37 -2.10 2.26 11.33
C VAL A 37 -1.01 2.06 12.38
N TRP A 38 0.26 2.31 12.01
CA TRP A 38 1.35 2.05 12.92
C TRP A 38 1.33 2.94 14.18
N PRO A 39 1.16 4.27 14.08
CA PRO A 39 1.06 5.11 15.27
C PRO A 39 -0.21 4.86 16.08
N ALA A 40 -1.31 4.43 15.45
CA ALA A 40 -2.50 4.04 16.20
C ALA A 40 -2.26 2.77 17.03
N VAL A 41 -1.58 1.75 16.47
CA VAL A 41 -1.19 0.55 17.22
C VAL A 41 -0.29 0.92 18.40
N MET A 42 0.73 1.76 18.16
CA MET A 42 1.62 2.24 19.22
C MET A 42 0.88 3.03 20.30
N LEU A 43 -0.07 3.87 19.90
CA LEU A 43 -0.91 4.63 20.84
C LEU A 43 -1.68 3.69 21.77
N VAL A 44 -2.29 2.63 21.23
CA VAL A 44 -3.02 1.66 22.04
C VAL A 44 -2.06 0.90 22.97
N VAL A 45 -0.93 0.43 22.46
CA VAL A 45 0.05 -0.35 23.25
C VAL A 45 0.63 0.49 24.39
N TRP A 46 1.10 1.71 24.11
CA TRP A 46 1.66 2.59 25.13
C TRP A 46 0.61 3.07 26.13
N SER A 47 -0.64 3.31 25.68
CA SER A 47 -1.72 3.66 26.60
C SER A 47 -2.08 2.53 27.57
N ILE A 48 -1.87 1.26 27.19
CA ILE A 48 -2.10 0.11 28.07
C ILE A 48 -0.95 -0.06 29.07
N LEU A 49 0.29 0.17 28.64
CA LEU A 49 1.49 -0.05 29.46
C LEU A 49 1.74 1.09 30.45
N ASP A 50 1.73 2.33 29.96
CA ASP A 50 2.13 3.53 30.72
C ASP A 50 0.94 4.39 31.16
N GLY A 51 -0.28 4.02 30.74
CA GLY A 51 -1.51 4.76 30.94
C GLY A 51 -1.78 5.83 29.86
N PRO A 52 -3.04 6.23 29.67
CA PRO A 52 -3.41 7.23 28.66
C PRO A 52 -2.89 8.61 29.06
N SER A 53 -1.96 9.18 28.28
CA SER A 53 -1.38 10.49 28.53
C SER A 53 -1.36 11.38 27.28
N TRP A 54 -1.34 12.70 27.49
CA TRP A 54 -1.25 13.66 26.39
C TRP A 54 0.12 13.63 25.68
N GLU A 55 1.14 13.14 26.38
CA GLU A 55 2.48 12.95 25.82
C GLU A 55 2.52 11.79 24.82
N VAL A 56 1.87 10.66 25.14
CA VAL A 56 1.72 9.52 24.23
C VAL A 56 1.00 9.94 22.96
N VAL A 57 -0.10 10.70 23.07
CA VAL A 57 -0.85 11.21 21.91
C VAL A 57 0.01 12.11 21.03
N LYS A 58 0.77 13.05 21.62
CA LYS A 58 1.67 13.94 20.88
C LYS A 58 2.79 13.15 20.19
N GLY A 59 3.39 12.18 20.89
CA GLY A 59 4.44 11.31 20.34
C GLY A 59 3.94 10.51 19.13
N CYS A 60 2.78 9.87 19.24
CA CYS A 60 2.16 9.16 18.12
C CYS A 60 1.80 10.10 16.95
N GLY A 61 1.33 11.31 17.24
CA GLY A 61 1.06 12.33 16.21
C GLY A 61 2.32 12.73 15.44
N GLN A 62 3.43 12.96 16.12
CA GLN A 62 4.73 13.23 15.48
C GLN A 62 5.22 12.02 14.67
N MET A 63 5.06 10.81 15.21
CA MET A 63 5.44 9.57 14.55
C MET A 63 4.66 9.36 13.25
N ALA A 64 3.37 9.71 13.20
CA ALA A 64 2.56 9.66 11.98
C ALA A 64 3.16 10.53 10.86
N VAL A 65 3.52 11.78 11.18
CA VAL A 65 4.14 12.68 10.21
C VAL A 65 5.48 12.13 9.74
N LEU A 66 6.31 11.63 10.67
CA LEU A 66 7.61 11.03 10.35
C LEU A 66 7.46 9.81 9.44
N VAL A 67 6.56 8.87 9.74
CA VAL A 67 6.30 7.68 8.93
C VAL A 67 5.83 8.07 7.53
N PHE A 68 4.95 9.06 7.42
CA PHE A 68 4.48 9.55 6.13
C PHE A 68 5.64 10.10 5.29
N VAL A 69 6.44 11.02 5.86
CA VAL A 69 7.57 11.64 5.14
C VAL A 69 8.66 10.60 4.82
N ALA A 70 9.02 9.75 5.79
CA ALA A 70 10.01 8.69 5.63
C ALA A 70 9.61 7.72 4.50
N SER A 71 8.32 7.43 4.33
CA SER A 71 7.85 6.57 3.24
C SER A 71 8.19 7.12 1.85
N PHE A 72 8.20 8.45 1.67
CA PHE A 72 8.63 9.08 0.42
C PHE A 72 10.15 9.16 0.30
N VAL A 73 10.84 9.54 1.38
CA VAL A 73 12.30 9.68 1.41
C VAL A 73 13.00 8.35 1.16
N PHE A 74 12.54 7.28 1.82
CA PHE A 74 13.10 5.94 1.69
C PHE A 74 12.44 5.10 0.59
N GLY A 75 11.50 5.66 -0.18
CA GLY A 75 10.93 4.96 -1.33
C GLY A 75 9.93 3.84 -1.03
N TYR A 76 9.49 3.66 0.22
CA TYR A 76 8.46 2.65 0.59
C TYR A 76 7.11 2.86 -0.11
N PHE A 77 6.85 4.03 -0.69
CA PHE A 77 5.69 4.26 -1.54
C PHE A 77 5.74 3.49 -2.88
N LEU A 78 6.93 3.09 -3.36
CA LEU A 78 7.14 2.38 -4.62
C LEU A 78 6.48 0.99 -4.65
N PRO A 79 6.70 0.08 -3.67
CA PRO A 79 6.01 -1.21 -3.63
C PRO A 79 4.49 -1.05 -3.52
N ALA A 80 4.01 -0.06 -2.75
CA ALA A 80 2.59 0.26 -2.70
C ALA A 80 2.05 0.69 -4.08
N MET A 81 2.76 1.60 -4.77
CA MET A 81 2.40 2.05 -6.12
C MET A 81 2.35 0.87 -7.12
N ALA A 82 3.37 0.00 -7.11
CA ALA A 82 3.43 -1.17 -7.97
C ALA A 82 2.23 -2.10 -7.73
N THR A 83 1.90 -2.36 -6.46
CA THR A 83 0.73 -3.14 -6.06
C THR A 83 -0.56 -2.52 -6.57
N GLY A 84 -0.74 -1.21 -6.38
CA GLY A 84 -1.89 -0.49 -6.88
C GLY A 84 -2.05 -0.57 -8.39
N GLY A 85 -0.94 -0.49 -9.14
CA GLY A 85 -0.92 -0.64 -10.60
C GLY A 85 -1.40 -2.01 -11.06
N ILE A 86 -0.85 -3.07 -10.46
CA ILE A 86 -1.23 -4.47 -10.76
C ILE A 86 -2.71 -4.68 -10.44
N MET A 87 -3.15 -4.29 -9.24
CA MET A 87 -4.54 -4.44 -8.81
C MET A 87 -5.51 -3.61 -9.66
N GLY A 88 -5.11 -2.39 -10.06
CA GLY A 88 -5.84 -1.52 -10.97
C GLY A 88 -6.01 -2.12 -12.36
N ALA A 89 -4.95 -2.72 -12.92
CA ALA A 89 -4.97 -3.38 -14.22
C ALA A 89 -5.91 -4.61 -14.22
N ILE A 90 -5.89 -5.40 -13.14
CA ILE A 90 -6.81 -6.53 -12.94
C ILE A 90 -8.25 -6.04 -12.87
N GLY A 91 -8.48 -4.96 -12.11
CA GLY A 91 -9.79 -4.36 -11.91
C GLY A 91 -10.81 -5.30 -11.26
N THR A 92 -12.10 -5.13 -11.57
CA THR A 92 -13.20 -5.88 -10.91
C THR A 92 -13.48 -7.26 -11.50
N ARG A 93 -12.45 -7.91 -12.08
CA ARG A 93 -12.60 -9.26 -12.67
C ARG A 93 -12.77 -10.34 -11.60
N LEU A 94 -12.27 -10.11 -10.40
CA LEU A 94 -12.34 -11.02 -9.27
C LEU A 94 -13.45 -10.60 -8.31
N ARG A 95 -13.97 -11.55 -7.52
CA ARG A 95 -14.88 -11.22 -6.41
C ARG A 95 -14.14 -10.38 -5.34
N PRO A 96 -14.86 -9.56 -4.55
CA PRO A 96 -14.25 -8.66 -3.58
C PRO A 96 -13.29 -9.33 -2.59
N ARG A 97 -13.66 -10.51 -2.07
CA ARG A 97 -12.82 -11.26 -1.10
C ARG A 97 -11.50 -11.71 -1.73
N TRP A 98 -11.55 -12.29 -2.92
CA TRP A 98 -10.36 -12.75 -3.66
C TRP A 98 -9.50 -11.58 -4.14
N PHE A 99 -10.12 -10.45 -4.50
CA PHE A 99 -9.39 -9.24 -4.85
C PHE A 99 -8.58 -8.70 -3.67
N VAL A 100 -9.15 -8.68 -2.46
CA VAL A 100 -8.42 -8.24 -1.26
C VAL A 100 -7.27 -9.19 -0.92
N LEU A 101 -7.51 -10.51 -0.97
CA LEU A 101 -6.46 -11.51 -0.71
C LEU A 101 -5.32 -11.40 -1.72
N LEU A 102 -5.65 -11.23 -3.01
CA LEU A 102 -4.63 -11.00 -4.03
C LEU A 102 -3.85 -9.71 -3.76
N GLY A 103 -4.54 -8.64 -3.36
CA GLY A 103 -3.91 -7.39 -2.98
C GLY A 103 -2.93 -7.53 -1.82
N MET A 104 -3.30 -8.28 -0.77
CA MET A 104 -2.39 -8.60 0.33
C MET A 104 -1.15 -9.36 -0.18
N VAL A 105 -1.34 -10.42 -0.98
CA VAL A 105 -0.22 -11.23 -1.50
C VAL A 105 0.71 -10.40 -2.38
N VAL A 106 0.17 -9.62 -3.33
CA VAL A 106 0.97 -8.76 -4.22
C VAL A 106 1.65 -7.65 -3.42
N GLY A 107 0.94 -7.03 -2.48
CA GLY A 107 1.47 -6.02 -1.56
C GLY A 107 2.65 -6.51 -0.75
N THR A 108 2.50 -7.64 -0.10
CA THR A 108 3.56 -8.26 0.69
C THR A 108 4.72 -8.70 -0.19
N ALA A 109 4.46 -9.32 -1.35
CA ALA A 109 5.52 -9.77 -2.25
C ALA A 109 6.34 -8.60 -2.81
N THR A 110 5.69 -7.49 -3.19
CA THR A 110 6.41 -6.29 -3.67
C THR A 110 7.21 -5.63 -2.56
N MET A 111 6.68 -5.57 -1.33
CA MET A 111 7.42 -5.04 -0.19
C MET A 111 8.62 -5.92 0.17
N ILE A 112 8.46 -7.25 0.23
CA ILE A 112 9.57 -8.18 0.46
C ILE A 112 10.63 -8.03 -0.62
N GLY A 113 10.23 -7.97 -1.90
CA GLY A 113 11.16 -7.76 -3.00
C GLY A 113 11.92 -6.43 -2.86
N TYR A 114 11.24 -5.37 -2.42
CA TYR A 114 11.85 -4.07 -2.16
C TYR A 114 12.85 -4.10 -0.99
N VAL A 115 12.48 -4.76 0.11
CA VAL A 115 13.33 -4.97 1.28
C VAL A 115 14.60 -5.75 0.90
N LEU A 116 14.44 -6.89 0.21
CA LEU A 116 15.58 -7.70 -0.25
C LEU A 116 16.49 -6.91 -1.19
N PHE A 117 15.90 -6.11 -2.07
CA PHE A 117 16.66 -5.23 -2.97
C PHE A 117 17.46 -4.18 -2.20
N GLN A 118 16.87 -3.55 -1.17
CA GLN A 118 17.61 -2.62 -0.31
C GLN A 118 18.72 -3.32 0.47
N THR A 119 18.46 -4.49 1.07
CA THR A 119 19.46 -5.26 1.82
C THR A 119 20.64 -5.63 0.94
N TRP A 120 20.38 -6.07 -0.29
CA TRP A 120 21.43 -6.41 -1.25
C TRP A 120 22.26 -5.20 -1.71
N LEU A 121 21.64 -4.03 -1.85
CA LEU A 121 22.34 -2.81 -2.30
C LEU A 121 23.12 -2.09 -1.20
N ILE A 122 22.65 -2.15 0.06
CA ILE A 122 23.12 -1.25 1.12
C ILE A 122 23.91 -2.02 2.21
N ASP A 123 23.93 -3.35 2.20
CA ASP A 123 24.63 -4.21 3.18
C ASP A 123 24.37 -3.77 4.64
N ALA A 124 23.14 -3.30 4.89
CA ALA A 124 22.78 -2.60 6.11
C ALA A 124 21.84 -3.44 6.98
N ASP A 125 22.42 -4.14 7.94
CA ASP A 125 21.70 -4.86 9.00
C ASP A 125 20.76 -3.94 9.82
N LYS A 126 21.04 -2.64 9.90
CA LYS A 126 20.23 -1.67 10.68
C LYS A 126 18.85 -1.38 10.10
N VAL A 127 18.58 -1.76 8.85
CA VAL A 127 17.25 -1.58 8.23
C VAL A 127 16.31 -2.75 8.55
N GLY A 128 16.82 -3.84 9.15
CA GLY A 128 16.06 -5.07 9.42
C GLY A 128 14.76 -4.84 10.20
N ASP A 129 14.81 -4.09 11.31
CA ASP A 129 13.61 -3.83 12.14
C ASP A 129 12.58 -2.93 11.43
N ILE A 130 13.05 -1.89 10.73
CA ILE A 130 12.16 -0.99 9.97
C ILE A 130 11.51 -1.76 8.82
N ASN A 131 12.26 -2.64 8.16
CA ASN A 131 11.78 -3.47 7.06
C ASN A 131 10.74 -4.50 7.53
N ALA A 132 10.92 -5.10 8.71
CA ALA A 132 9.96 -6.02 9.30
C ALA A 132 8.63 -5.31 9.59
N ILE A 133 8.69 -4.12 10.20
CA ILE A 133 7.51 -3.27 10.47
C ILE A 133 6.82 -2.89 9.16
N ALA A 134 7.57 -2.43 8.16
CA ALA A 134 7.04 -2.05 6.85
C ALA A 134 6.37 -3.24 6.12
N THR A 135 6.88 -4.45 6.30
CA THR A 135 6.31 -5.67 5.70
C THR A 135 4.97 -6.03 6.34
N VAL A 136 4.86 -5.94 7.67
CA VAL A 136 3.60 -6.18 8.38
C VAL A 136 2.56 -5.12 8.01
N ASP A 137 2.97 -3.85 7.98
CA ASP A 137 2.08 -2.76 7.59
C ASP A 137 1.61 -2.90 6.13
N ALA A 138 2.47 -3.36 5.23
CA ALA A 138 2.11 -3.61 3.84
C ALA A 138 0.94 -4.59 3.67
N ILE A 139 0.76 -5.57 4.58
CA ILE A 139 -0.39 -6.48 4.56
C ILE A 139 -1.68 -5.69 4.81
N VAL A 140 -1.70 -4.89 5.89
CA VAL A 140 -2.88 -4.12 6.31
C VAL A 140 -3.20 -3.04 5.27
N THR A 141 -2.18 -2.30 4.87
CA THR A 141 -2.26 -1.24 3.86
C THR A 141 -2.80 -1.78 2.54
N SER A 142 -2.28 -2.91 2.07
CA SER A 142 -2.74 -3.53 0.81
C SER A 142 -4.16 -4.07 0.92
N ALA A 143 -4.55 -4.59 2.07
CA ALA A 143 -5.91 -5.05 2.32
C ALA A 143 -6.94 -3.91 2.25
N VAL A 144 -6.67 -2.83 2.98
CA VAL A 144 -7.53 -1.65 3.08
C VAL A 144 -7.67 -1.00 1.70
N LEU A 145 -6.55 -0.73 1.03
CA LEU A 145 -6.53 -0.07 -0.27
C LEU A 145 -7.12 -0.94 -1.37
N SER A 146 -6.88 -2.26 -1.35
CA SER A 146 -7.48 -3.18 -2.34
C SER A 146 -8.99 -3.25 -2.19
N ARG A 147 -9.50 -3.29 -0.95
CA ARG A 147 -10.96 -3.24 -0.71
C ARG A 147 -11.56 -1.92 -1.19
N TRP A 148 -10.88 -0.80 -0.91
CA TRP A 148 -11.32 0.52 -1.35
C TRP A 148 -11.31 0.65 -2.88
N LEU A 149 -10.23 0.23 -3.53
CA LEU A 149 -10.05 0.26 -4.98
C LEU A 149 -11.11 -0.59 -5.67
N HIS A 150 -11.37 -1.80 -5.17
CA HIS A 150 -12.42 -2.67 -5.71
C HIS A 150 -13.78 -1.96 -5.73
N ARG A 151 -14.21 -1.41 -4.59
CA ARG A 151 -15.47 -0.66 -4.47
C ARG A 151 -15.53 0.58 -5.35
N ARG A 152 -14.39 1.24 -5.60
CA ARG A 152 -14.32 2.41 -6.49
C ARG A 152 -14.43 2.01 -7.95
N LEU A 153 -13.78 0.93 -8.35
CA LEU A 153 -13.84 0.41 -9.70
C LEU A 153 -15.21 -0.20 -10.03
N GLU A 154 -15.87 -0.85 -9.06
CA GLU A 154 -17.25 -1.34 -9.22
C GLU A 154 -18.23 -0.20 -9.46
N ARG A 155 -18.10 0.92 -8.73
CA ARG A 155 -18.95 2.11 -8.90
C ARG A 155 -18.73 2.87 -10.22
N ARG A 156 -17.58 2.68 -10.88
CA ARG A 156 -17.24 3.32 -12.15
C ARG A 156 -17.42 2.40 -13.37
N ARG A 157 -17.95 1.19 -13.16
CA ARG A 157 -18.21 0.22 -14.22
C ARG A 157 -19.58 0.44 -14.83
#